data_AF-A0A2T2ULY2-F1
#
_entry.id   AF-A0A2T2ULY2-F1
#
_cell.length_a   1.000
_cell.length_b   1.000
_cell.length_c   1.000
_cell.angle_alpha   90.00
_cell.angle_beta   90.00
_cell.angle_gamma   90.00
#
_symmetry.space_group_name_H-M   'P 1'
#
loop_
_entity.id
_entity.type
_entity.pdbx_description
1 polymer ?
#
loop_
_entity_poly.entity_id
_entity_poly.type
_entity_poly.pdbx_seq_one_letter_code
_entity_poly.pdbx_strand_id
1 'polypeptide(L)'
;MTAGTLRFYFGPGFWERCIPLDDVQRATSVRMSPIHGWGIHHTSHGWLYNVSGLDAVEIETSSETLRIGTDGPERLRRAIEQAQLGPSVLS
;
A
#
# COMPACT_ATOMS: atom_id res chain seq x y z
N MET A 1 15.79 -14.93 -0.93
CA MET A 1 14.74 -13.89 -1.00
C MET A 1 14.76 -13.16 0.33
N THR A 2 15.16 -11.89 0.33
CA THR A 2 15.18 -11.11 1.57
C THR A 2 13.73 -10.89 1.97
N ALA A 3 13.31 -11.41 3.12
CA ALA A 3 11.93 -11.31 3.60
C ALA A 3 11.61 -9.86 4.00
N GLY A 4 11.34 -9.01 3.02
CA GLY A 4 10.93 -7.62 3.24
C GLY A 4 9.46 -7.53 3.62
N THR A 5 9.08 -6.48 4.34
CA THR A 5 7.70 -6.21 4.74
C THR A 5 7.30 -4.80 4.36
N LEU A 6 6.11 -4.66 3.77
CA LEU A 6 5.42 -3.38 3.66
C LEU A 6 4.79 -3.07 5.02
N ARG A 7 5.27 -2.00 5.66
CA ARG A 7 4.82 -1.59 6.99
C ARG A 7 4.33 -0.16 6.98
N PHE A 8 3.14 0.06 7.52
CA PHE A 8 2.57 1.41 7.63
C PHE A 8 1.71 1.54 8.89
N TYR A 9 1.52 2.78 9.31
CA TYR A 9 0.72 3.13 10.47
C TYR A 9 -0.42 4.07 10.06
N PHE A 10 -1.55 3.98 10.76
CA PHE A 10 -2.65 4.92 10.64
C PHE A 10 -2.85 5.68 11.96
N GLY A 11 -2.90 7.01 11.88
CA GLY A 11 -2.92 7.89 13.05
C GLY A 11 -1.55 7.98 13.76
N PRO A 12 -1.49 8.40 15.03
CA PRO A 12 -0.25 8.60 15.78
C PRO A 12 0.44 7.28 16.20
N GLY A 13 0.32 6.21 15.41
CA GLY A 13 0.92 4.90 15.66
C GLY A 13 0.01 3.88 16.35
N PHE A 14 -1.29 4.14 16.47
CA PHE A 14 -2.21 3.21 17.15
C PHE A 14 -2.55 1.97 16.31
N TRP A 15 -2.61 2.11 14.98
CA TRP A 15 -2.84 0.99 14.07
C TRP A 15 -1.64 0.76 13.17
N GLU A 16 -0.98 -0.38 13.34
CA GLU A 16 0.09 -0.88 12.47
C GLU A 16 -0.45 -1.96 11.53
N ARG A 17 0.01 -1.94 10.28
CA ARG A 17 -0.19 -3.01 9.31
C ARG A 17 1.18 -3.46 8.79
N CYS A 18 1.38 -4.77 8.75
CA CYS A 18 2.57 -5.42 8.23
C CYS A 18 2.14 -6.45 7.18
N ILE A 19 2.63 -6.31 5.95
CA ILE A 19 2.34 -7.21 4.84
C ILE A 19 3.66 -7.76 4.31
N PRO A 20 3.88 -9.08 4.23
CA PRO A 20 5.05 -9.65 3.58
C PRO A 20 5.12 -9.18 2.11
N LEU A 21 6.27 -8.70 1.65
CA LEU A 21 6.40 -8.27 0.25
C LEU A 21 6.20 -9.43 -0.74
N ASP A 22 6.51 -10.66 -0.32
CA ASP A 22 6.27 -11.86 -1.13
C ASP A 22 4.78 -12.21 -1.24
N ASP A 23 3.93 -11.65 -0.37
CA ASP A 23 2.47 -11.80 -0.44
C ASP A 23 1.80 -10.67 -1.27
N VAL A 24 2.54 -9.62 -1.61
CA VAL A 24 2.05 -8.55 -2.48
C VAL A 24 2.04 -9.03 -3.93
N GLN A 25 0.85 -9.30 -4.47
CA GLN A 25 0.65 -9.78 -5.84
C GLN A 25 0.65 -8.62 -6.84
N ARG A 26 0.07 -7.48 -6.47
CA ARG A 26 0.03 -6.27 -7.31
C ARG A 26 0.05 -5.00 -6.46
N ALA A 27 0.75 -3.98 -6.97
CA ALA A 27 0.70 -2.62 -6.46
C ALA A 27 0.34 -1.65 -7.59
N THR A 28 -0.77 -0.91 -7.45
CA THR A 28 -1.29 -0.02 -8.49
C THR A 28 -1.55 1.37 -7.95
N SER A 29 -1.03 2.40 -8.64
CA SER A 29 -1.38 3.80 -8.33
C SER A 29 -2.82 4.06 -8.77
N VAL A 30 -3.68 4.48 -7.85
CA VAL A 30 -5.11 4.71 -8.10
C VAL A 30 -5.52 6.10 -7.61
N ARG A 31 -6.54 6.67 -8.27
CA ARG A 31 -7.21 7.88 -7.82
C ARG A 31 -8.58 7.53 -7.25
N MET A 32 -8.80 7.90 -6.01
CA MET A 32 -10.04 7.70 -5.27
C MET A 32 -11.04 8.80 -5.57
N SER A 33 -12.33 8.44 -5.59
CA SER A 33 -13.39 9.45 -5.64
C SER A 33 -13.45 10.23 -4.31
N PRO A 34 -13.68 11.56 -4.31
CA PRO A 34 -13.73 12.39 -3.10
C PRO A 34 -14.71 11.91 -2.03
N ILE A 35 -15.73 11.14 -2.42
CA ILE A 35 -16.71 10.54 -1.50
C ILE A 35 -16.11 9.49 -0.56
N HIS A 36 -14.95 8.91 -0.90
CA HIS A 36 -14.28 7.90 -0.08
C HIS A 36 -13.51 8.50 1.10
N GLY A 37 -13.55 9.83 1.27
CA GLY A 37 -13.29 10.51 2.54
C GLY A 37 -11.97 10.19 3.27
N TRP A 38 -12.02 10.33 4.59
CA TRP A 38 -10.94 10.21 5.57
C TRP A 38 -11.19 9.02 6.51
N GLY A 39 -10.13 8.35 6.96
CA GLY A 39 -10.20 7.29 7.96
C GLY A 39 -9.83 5.89 7.46
N ILE A 40 -10.10 4.90 8.31
CA ILE A 40 -10.01 3.47 8.00
C ILE A 40 -11.42 2.92 7.81
N HIS A 41 -11.74 2.38 6.64
CA HIS A 41 -13.03 1.71 6.44
C HIS A 41 -12.98 0.68 5.31
N HIS A 42 -13.89 -0.29 5.36
CA HIS A 42 -14.04 -1.29 4.34
C HIS A 42 -14.97 -0.79 3.22
N THR A 43 -14.55 -0.95 1.97
CA THR A 43 -15.31 -0.59 0.76
C THR A 43 -15.60 -1.84 -0.07
N SER A 44 -16.38 -1.73 -1.15
CA SER A 44 -16.52 -2.82 -2.12
C SER A 44 -15.19 -3.22 -2.80
N HIS A 45 -14.15 -2.42 -2.65
CA HIS A 45 -12.81 -2.64 -3.20
C HIS A 45 -11.79 -3.01 -2.11
N GLY A 46 -12.27 -3.41 -0.92
CA GLY A 46 -11.43 -3.77 0.21
C GLY A 46 -11.15 -2.62 1.18
N TRP A 47 -10.12 -2.79 2.01
CA TRP A 47 -9.78 -1.84 3.07
C TRP A 47 -9.20 -0.55 2.52
N LEU A 48 -9.64 0.58 3.03
CA LEU A 48 -9.08 1.87 2.70
C LEU A 48 -8.46 2.49 3.95
N TYR A 49 -7.21 2.91 3.84
CA TYR A 49 -6.44 3.65 4.84
C TYR A 49 -6.09 5.02 4.28
N ASN A 50 -6.90 6.05 4.57
CA ASN A 50 -6.67 7.40 4.04
C ASN A 50 -6.61 8.47 5.13
N VAL A 51 -5.51 9.21 5.21
CA VAL A 51 -5.35 10.34 6.14
C VAL A 51 -5.63 11.70 5.48
N SER A 52 -5.58 11.78 4.14
CA SER A 52 -5.89 12.95 3.33
C SER A 52 -5.65 12.66 1.84
N GLY A 53 -6.34 13.41 0.97
CA GLY A 53 -6.07 13.37 -0.47
C GLY A 53 -6.91 12.34 -1.23
N LEU A 54 -6.71 12.32 -2.55
CA LEU A 54 -7.43 11.45 -3.50
C LEU A 54 -6.51 10.43 -4.16
N ASP A 55 -5.23 10.46 -3.86
CA ASP A 55 -4.24 9.62 -4.51
C ASP A 55 -3.82 8.51 -3.54
N ALA A 56 -3.73 7.29 -4.04
CA ALA A 56 -3.45 6.11 -3.23
C ALA A 56 -2.70 5.04 -4.01
N VAL A 57 -2.16 4.06 -3.28
CA VAL A 57 -1.70 2.80 -3.87
C VAL A 57 -2.64 1.69 -3.42
N GLU A 58 -3.24 1.00 -4.39
CA GLU A 58 -3.95 -0.26 -4.18
C GLU A 58 -2.96 -1.41 -4.14
N ILE A 59 -3.03 -2.19 -3.07
CA ILE A 59 -2.22 -3.38 -2.81
C ILE A 59 -3.16 -4.58 -2.84
N GLU A 60 -2.89 -5.50 -3.75
CA GLU A 60 -3.56 -6.79 -3.83
C GLU A 60 -2.64 -7.85 -3.21
N THR A 61 -3.17 -8.57 -2.23
CA THR A 61 -2.49 -9.70 -1.57
C THR A 61 -3.24 -11.00 -1.84
N SER A 62 -2.75 -12.12 -1.32
CA SER A 62 -3.47 -13.40 -1.43
C SER A 62 -4.81 -13.44 -0.71
N SER A 63 -5.04 -12.57 0.28
CA SER A 63 -6.20 -12.64 1.17
C SER A 63 -7.08 -11.40 1.18
N GLU A 64 -6.54 -10.24 0.78
CA GLU A 64 -7.27 -8.98 0.78
C GLU A 64 -6.72 -7.98 -0.25
N THR A 65 -7.58 -7.04 -0.61
CA THR A 65 -7.19 -5.79 -1.28
C THR A 65 -7.25 -4.66 -0.26
N LEU A 66 -6.23 -3.82 -0.25
CA LEU A 66 -6.23 -2.59 0.53
C LEU A 66 -5.73 -1.40 -0.29
N ARG A 67 -6.10 -0.20 0.12
CA ARG A 67 -5.64 1.07 -0.46
C ARG A 67 -4.99 1.92 0.61
N ILE A 68 -3.82 2.45 0.29
CA ILE A 68 -3.02 3.32 1.17
C ILE A 68 -2.98 4.70 0.54
N GLY A 69 -3.64 5.68 1.17
CA GLY A 69 -3.61 7.08 0.76
C GLY A 69 -2.20 7.67 0.88
N THR A 70 -1.75 8.39 -0.14
CA THR A 70 -0.41 8.99 -0.19
C THR A 70 -0.32 10.09 -1.24
N ASP A 71 0.46 11.15 -0.97
CA ASP A 71 0.76 12.22 -1.93
C ASP A 71 1.76 11.79 -3.02
N GLY A 72 2.34 10.59 -2.89
CA GLY A 72 3.32 10.04 -3.83
C GLY A 72 3.04 8.59 -4.19
N PRO A 73 1.89 8.28 -4.83
CA PRO A 73 1.48 6.90 -5.09
C PRO A 73 2.47 6.16 -5.99
N GLU A 74 2.95 6.83 -7.03
CA GLU A 74 3.91 6.25 -7.98
C GLU A 74 5.28 5.97 -7.33
N ARG A 75 5.72 6.82 -6.40
CA ARG A 75 6.95 6.60 -5.63
C ARG A 75 6.82 5.38 -4.73
N LEU A 76 5.68 5.23 -4.04
CA LEU A 76 5.42 4.09 -3.17
C LEU A 76 5.32 2.79 -3.98
N ARG A 77 4.56 2.79 -5.09
CA ARG A 77 4.47 1.65 -6.02
C ARG A 77 5.86 1.17 -6.46
N ARG A 78 6.69 2.08 -6.95
CA ARG A 78 8.06 1.76 -7.38
C ARG A 78 8.92 1.22 -6.25
N ALA A 79 8.81 1.78 -5.04
CA ALA A 79 9.56 1.30 -3.89
C ALA A 79 9.20 -0.14 -3.52
N ILE A 80 7.93 -0.50 -3.60
CA ILE A 80 7.45 -1.88 -3.39
C ILE A 80 8.04 -2.81 -4.45
N GLU A 81 7.94 -2.46 -5.73
CA GLU A 81 8.46 -3.26 -6.83
C GLU A 81 9.98 -3.48 -6.73
N GLN A 82 10.74 -2.42 -6.43
CA GLN A 82 12.18 -2.52 -6.24
C GLN A 82 12.54 -3.40 -5.04
N ALA A 83 11.77 -3.32 -3.95
CA ALA A 83 12.00 -4.15 -2.77
C ALA A 83 11.68 -5.63 -3.03
N GLN A 84 10.70 -5.94 -3.89
CA GLN A 84 10.39 -7.31 -4.32
C GLN A 84 11.46 -7.91 -5.23
N LEU A 85 12.11 -7.10 -6.08
CA LEU A 85 13.18 -7.55 -6.98
C LEU A 85 14.48 -7.91 -6.23
N GLY A 86 14.60 -7.53 -4.95
CA GLY A 86 15.82 -7.67 -4.16
C GLY A 86 16.95 -6.74 -4.65
N PRO A 87 18.11 -6.69 -3.96
CA PRO A 87 19.26 -5.99 -4.49
C PRO A 87 19.64 -6.64 -5.83
N SER A 88 19.39 -5.93 -6.92
CA SER A 88 19.97 -6.27 -8.22
C SER A 88 21.47 -6.32 -8.01
N VAL A 89 22.04 -7.52 -8.11
CA VAL A 89 23.49 -7.71 -8.05
C VAL A 89 24.04 -7.04 -9.30
N LEU A 90 24.39 -5.76 -9.17
CA LEU A 90 25.21 -5.06 -10.14
C LEU A 90 26.62 -5.64 -9.97
N SER A 91 26.91 -6.66 -10.79
CA SER A 91 28.26 -7.11 -11.13
C SER A 91 28.95 -6.07 -12.02
#